data_AF-A0A8T5RMV8-F1
#
_entry.id   AF-A0A8T5RMV8-F1
#
_cell.length_a   1.000
_cell.length_b   1.000
_cell.length_c   1.000
_cell.angle_alpha   90.00
_cell.angle_beta   90.00
_cell.angle_gamma   90.00
#
_symmetry.space_group_name_H-M   'P 1'
#
loop_
_entity.id
_entity.type
_entity.pdbx_description
1 polymer ?
#
loop_
_entity_poly.entity_id
_entity_poly.type
_entity_poly.pdbx_seq_one_letter_code
_entity_poly.pdbx_strand_id
1 'polypeptide(L)'
;MLDKLNELFESSTIKPTFDYVHIILALIMFGKNPEGIGRYRLQKELMIGSGTARSLIKKLNEIGNFITISDQNKRRGHILTEEGLEFLKKIKKKIPLLEKGDLKILKDIIIENKNAYAYFCLIKKASTKLKSGIEQRDAAIKVNGSGATCLIYYDNVLKLPSSPILENKEVLNLSTNLQKYFKIRISDNNVELEVGDVIIIGLGDTQEKARLAALNSALTLI
;
A
#
# COMPACT_ATOMS: atom_id res chain seq x y z
N MET A 1 8.50 6.36 -12.20
CA MET A 1 8.09 7.23 -11.06
C MET A 1 8.78 6.79 -9.79
N LEU A 2 8.67 5.51 -9.43
CA LEU A 2 9.42 4.94 -8.30
C LEU A 2 10.93 5.05 -8.51
N ASP A 3 11.40 5.14 -9.75
CA ASP A 3 12.82 5.32 -10.11
C ASP A 3 13.47 6.55 -9.45
N LYS A 4 12.69 7.61 -9.13
CA LYS A 4 13.18 8.77 -8.37
C LYS A 4 13.66 8.38 -6.96
N LEU A 5 13.25 7.22 -6.46
CA LEU A 5 13.66 6.70 -5.15
C LEU A 5 14.91 5.81 -5.24
N ASN A 6 15.43 5.50 -6.44
CA ASN A 6 16.59 4.64 -6.63
C ASN A 6 17.81 5.11 -5.82
N GLU A 7 18.06 6.43 -5.82
CA GLU A 7 19.16 7.06 -5.08
C GLU A 7 19.06 6.84 -3.57
N LEU A 8 17.85 6.63 -3.04
CA LEU A 8 17.66 6.31 -1.62
C LEU A 8 18.24 4.93 -1.27
N PHE A 9 18.35 4.01 -2.22
CA PHE A 9 18.93 2.69 -1.98
C PHE A 9 20.46 2.64 -2.14
N GLU A 10 21.07 3.69 -2.68
CA GLU A 10 22.52 3.74 -2.88
C GLU A 10 23.25 3.87 -1.54
N SER A 11 24.35 3.12 -1.39
CA SER A 11 25.20 3.16 -0.20
C SER A 11 26.61 2.73 -0.57
N SER A 12 27.60 3.49 -0.10
CA SER A 12 29.02 3.18 -0.28
C SER A 12 29.52 2.04 0.63
N THR A 13 28.69 1.60 1.58
CA THR A 13 29.02 0.53 2.53
C THR A 13 27.96 -0.57 2.48
N ILE A 14 26.97 -0.53 3.36
CA ILE A 14 25.93 -1.55 3.50
C ILE A 14 24.66 -1.06 2.81
N LYS A 15 24.08 -1.90 1.95
CA LYS A 15 22.79 -1.59 1.30
C LYS A 15 21.70 -1.37 2.36
N PRO A 16 20.84 -0.35 2.20
CA PRO A 16 19.73 -0.14 3.09
C PRO A 16 18.82 -1.37 3.19
N THR A 17 18.31 -1.64 4.39
CA THR A 17 17.43 -2.79 4.65
C THR A 17 15.94 -2.45 4.61
N PHE A 18 15.61 -1.25 4.13
CA PHE A 18 14.24 -0.86 3.79
C PHE A 18 14.02 -1.03 2.28
N ASP A 19 12.76 -0.88 1.86
CA ASP A 19 12.29 -1.13 0.49
C ASP A 19 11.29 -0.03 0.11
N TYR A 20 10.85 0.02 -1.13
CA TYR A 20 9.88 1.00 -1.65
C TYR A 20 8.64 1.10 -0.77
N VAL A 21 8.09 -0.02 -0.31
CA VAL A 21 6.90 -0.02 0.57
C VAL A 21 7.12 0.79 1.85
N HIS A 22 8.32 0.74 2.43
CA HIS A 22 8.64 1.47 3.64
C HIS A 22 8.75 2.98 3.36
N ILE A 23 9.35 3.36 2.23
CA ILE A 23 9.43 4.76 1.78
C ILE A 23 8.03 5.31 1.52
N ILE A 24 7.23 4.62 0.70
CA ILE A 24 5.89 5.09 0.31
C ILE A 24 4.96 5.15 1.53
N LEU A 25 4.98 4.14 2.40
CA LEU A 25 4.15 4.17 3.62
C LEU A 25 4.59 5.30 4.56
N ALA A 26 5.89 5.57 4.70
CA ALA A 26 6.38 6.70 5.48
C ALA A 26 5.82 8.04 4.95
N LEU A 27 5.90 8.27 3.63
CA LEU A 27 5.37 9.49 3.01
C LEU A 27 3.85 9.62 3.19
N ILE A 28 3.10 8.52 3.02
CA ILE A 28 1.65 8.49 3.30
C ILE A 28 1.38 8.87 4.75
N MET A 29 2.14 8.33 5.70
CA MET A 29 1.98 8.63 7.11
C MET A 29 2.28 10.10 7.42
N PHE A 30 3.40 10.66 6.94
CA PHE A 30 3.71 12.07 7.12
C PHE A 30 2.63 12.97 6.51
N GLY A 31 2.10 12.61 5.33
CA GLY A 31 1.00 13.35 4.71
C GLY A 31 -0.33 13.26 5.45
N LYS A 32 -0.56 12.23 6.27
CA LYS A 32 -1.73 12.12 7.17
C LYS A 32 -1.52 12.83 8.52
N ASN A 33 -0.29 13.25 8.85
CA ASN A 33 0.10 13.77 10.16
C ASN A 33 0.96 15.04 9.97
N PRO A 34 0.37 16.16 9.51
CA PRO A 34 1.10 17.38 9.19
C PRO A 34 1.82 18.02 10.38
N GLU A 35 1.40 17.70 11.61
CA GLU A 35 2.06 18.10 12.86
C GLU A 35 3.41 17.39 13.10
N GLY A 36 3.65 16.29 12.38
CA GLY A 36 4.90 15.55 12.33
C GLY A 36 4.89 14.20 13.04
N ILE A 37 5.71 13.28 12.54
CA ILE A 37 5.87 11.92 13.09
C ILE A 37 7.28 11.71 13.61
N GLY A 38 7.37 11.16 14.82
CA GLY A 38 8.64 10.75 15.42
C GLY A 38 9.12 9.38 14.94
N ARG A 39 10.44 9.17 14.98
CA ARG A 39 11.11 7.94 14.54
C ARG A 39 10.55 6.66 15.17
N TYR A 40 10.20 6.66 16.46
CA TYR A 40 9.68 5.47 17.15
C TYR A 40 8.33 5.02 16.61
N ARG A 41 7.44 5.97 16.32
CA ARG A 41 6.15 5.66 15.68
C ARG A 41 6.37 5.13 14.28
N LEU A 42 7.27 5.74 13.51
CA LEU A 42 7.62 5.27 12.17
C LEU A 42 8.19 3.84 12.20
N GLN A 43 9.10 3.54 13.12
CA GLN A 43 9.68 2.21 13.30
C GLN A 43 8.59 1.13 13.51
N LYS A 44 7.66 1.39 14.44
CA LYS A 44 6.57 0.47 14.76
C LYS A 44 5.67 0.23 13.54
N GLU A 45 5.23 1.31 12.92
CA GLU A 45 4.23 1.29 11.85
C GLU A 45 4.78 0.71 10.53
N LEU A 46 6.10 0.84 10.29
CA LEU A 46 6.79 0.26 9.14
C LEU A 46 7.37 -1.14 9.42
N MET A 47 7.32 -1.62 10.67
CA MET A 47 7.90 -2.90 11.09
C MET A 47 9.38 -3.10 10.73
N ILE A 48 10.17 -2.03 10.85
CA ILE A 48 11.61 -2.05 10.58
C ILE A 48 12.42 -1.88 11.87
N GLY A 49 13.70 -2.26 11.83
CA GLY A 49 14.62 -2.04 12.96
C GLY A 49 14.90 -0.56 13.23
N SER A 50 15.35 -0.24 14.44
CA SER A 50 15.67 1.15 14.85
C SER A 50 16.77 1.79 13.98
N GLY A 51 17.80 1.02 13.64
CA GLY A 51 18.86 1.44 12.71
C GLY A 51 18.33 1.71 11.31
N THR A 52 17.46 0.84 10.79
CA THR A 52 16.79 0.99 9.50
C THR A 52 15.91 2.23 9.47
N ALA A 53 15.12 2.48 10.52
CA ALA A 53 14.28 3.68 10.64
C ALA A 53 15.12 4.96 10.67
N ARG A 54 16.25 4.97 11.38
CA ARG A 54 17.19 6.10 11.39
C ARG A 54 17.76 6.35 9.99
N SER A 55 18.19 5.29 9.31
CA SER A 55 18.72 5.37 7.94
C SER A 55 17.67 5.87 6.95
N LEU A 56 16.44 5.35 7.01
CA LEU A 56 15.33 5.78 6.17
C LEU A 56 15.05 7.29 6.33
N ILE A 57 14.89 7.77 7.57
CA ILE A 57 14.66 9.19 7.84
C ILE A 57 15.82 10.05 7.30
N LYS A 58 17.06 9.64 7.57
CA LYS A 58 18.25 10.34 7.09
C LYS A 58 18.21 10.49 5.57
N LYS A 59 17.94 9.40 4.84
CA LYS A 59 17.91 9.39 3.38
C LYS A 59 16.73 10.16 2.80
N LEU A 60 15.54 10.07 3.42
CA LEU A 60 14.39 10.88 3.01
C LEU A 60 14.63 12.38 3.19
N ASN A 61 15.42 12.78 4.18
CA ASN A 61 15.74 14.18 4.45
C ASN A 61 16.91 14.67 3.57
N GLU A 62 18.06 13.99 3.62
CA GLU A 62 19.31 14.49 3.05
C GLU A 62 19.47 14.18 1.55
N ILE A 63 18.91 13.06 1.07
CA ILE A 63 19.05 12.63 -0.34
C ILE A 63 17.77 12.97 -1.10
N GLY A 64 16.62 12.54 -0.57
CA GLY A 64 15.33 12.70 -1.26
C GLY A 64 14.69 14.07 -1.10
N ASN A 65 15.14 14.89 -0.14
CA ASN A 65 14.53 16.18 0.22
C ASN A 65 13.00 16.10 0.43
N PHE A 66 12.48 14.95 0.87
CA PHE A 66 11.04 14.71 1.02
C PHE A 66 10.51 15.07 2.39
N ILE A 67 11.37 15.12 3.40
CA ILE A 67 10.98 15.45 4.77
C ILE A 67 11.92 16.46 5.40
N THR A 68 11.41 17.23 6.35
CA THR A 68 12.19 18.13 7.22
C THR A 68 11.75 17.98 8.67
N ILE A 69 12.48 18.58 9.60
CA ILE A 69 12.11 18.62 11.02
C ILE A 69 11.05 19.70 11.20
N SER A 70 10.03 19.44 12.02
CA SER A 70 9.03 20.45 12.37
C SER A 70 9.62 21.46 13.36
N ASP A 71 9.77 22.72 12.92
CA ASP A 71 10.25 23.82 13.75
C ASP A 71 9.17 24.38 14.70
N GLN A 72 7.89 24.03 14.47
CA GLN A 72 6.75 24.60 15.20
C GLN A 72 6.36 23.81 16.46
N ASN A 73 6.91 22.60 16.66
CA ASN A 73 6.54 21.73 17.76
C ASN A 73 7.71 21.50 18.73
N LYS A 74 7.47 21.69 20.04
CA LYS A 74 8.40 21.30 21.11
C LYS A 74 8.78 19.81 21.07
N ARG A 75 7.99 18.98 20.37
CA ARG A 75 8.27 17.57 20.07
C ARG A 75 8.80 17.43 18.63
N ARG A 76 10.11 17.16 18.50
CA ARG A 76 10.86 17.02 17.24
C ARG A 76 10.38 15.82 16.40
N GLY A 77 9.36 16.04 15.58
CA GLY A 77 8.91 15.10 14.54
C GLY A 77 9.35 15.53 13.15
N HIS A 78 9.17 14.66 12.15
CA HIS A 78 9.41 14.99 10.75
C HIS A 78 8.09 15.24 10.01
N ILE A 79 8.10 16.21 9.10
CA ILE A 79 6.99 16.60 8.23
C ILE A 79 7.42 16.52 6.78
N LEU A 80 6.47 16.47 5.83
CA LEU A 80 6.79 16.54 4.41
C LEU A 80 7.28 17.95 4.03
N THR A 81 8.26 18.01 3.14
CA THR A 81 8.59 19.23 2.38
C THR A 81 7.57 19.43 1.25
N GLU A 82 7.67 20.55 0.53
CA GLU A 82 6.90 20.75 -0.70
C GLU A 82 7.17 19.65 -1.74
N GLU A 83 8.44 19.28 -1.93
CA GLU A 83 8.82 18.20 -2.83
C GLU A 83 8.25 16.84 -2.40
N GLY A 84 8.25 16.56 -1.09
CA GLY A 84 7.62 15.37 -0.52
C GLY A 84 6.11 15.34 -0.74
N LEU A 85 5.45 16.49 -0.58
CA LEU A 85 4.01 16.64 -0.84
C LEU A 85 3.69 16.42 -2.32
N GLU A 86 4.48 16.98 -3.24
CA GLU A 86 4.30 16.77 -4.68
C GLU A 86 4.49 15.32 -5.09
N PHE A 87 5.53 14.66 -4.57
CA PHE A 87 5.76 13.25 -4.82
C PHE A 87 4.61 12.40 -4.27
N LEU A 88 4.16 12.67 -3.03
CA LEU A 88 3.01 11.98 -2.44
C LEU A 88 1.72 12.22 -3.25
N LYS A 89 1.50 13.41 -3.80
CA LYS A 89 0.35 13.69 -4.69
C LYS A 89 0.41 12.79 -5.93
N LYS A 90 1.58 12.59 -6.55
CA LYS A 90 1.75 11.68 -7.70
C LYS A 90 1.43 10.23 -7.33
N ILE A 91 1.89 9.77 -6.15
CA ILE A 91 1.55 8.46 -5.62
C ILE A 91 0.03 8.34 -5.39
N LYS A 92 -0.61 9.31 -4.73
CA LYS A 92 -2.06 9.31 -4.46
C LYS A 92 -2.92 9.34 -5.73
N LYS A 93 -2.43 9.88 -6.84
CA LYS A 93 -3.12 9.77 -8.15
C LYS A 93 -3.18 8.31 -8.65
N LYS A 94 -2.18 7.49 -8.33
CA LYS A 94 -2.13 6.07 -8.71
C LYS A 94 -2.72 5.16 -7.64
N ILE A 95 -2.45 5.45 -6.38
CA ILE A 95 -2.92 4.72 -5.21
C ILE A 95 -3.71 5.70 -4.31
N PRO A 96 -4.96 6.01 -4.67
CA PRO A 96 -5.76 6.98 -3.92
C PRO A 96 -6.19 6.48 -2.55
N LEU A 97 -6.24 5.16 -2.34
CA LEU A 97 -6.79 4.58 -1.12
C LEU A 97 -5.93 3.44 -0.57
N LEU A 98 -5.71 3.46 0.75
CA LEU A 98 -5.11 2.40 1.55
C LEU A 98 -5.81 2.40 2.91
N GLU A 99 -6.74 1.46 3.11
CA GLU A 99 -7.67 1.48 4.24
C GLU A 99 -7.83 0.09 4.86
N LYS A 100 -8.25 0.06 6.12
CA LYS A 100 -8.54 -1.19 6.81
C LYS A 100 -9.77 -1.86 6.18
N GLY A 101 -9.68 -3.16 5.97
CA GLY A 101 -10.77 -4.01 5.49
C GLY A 101 -11.57 -4.65 6.62
N ASP A 102 -12.88 -4.84 6.41
CA ASP A 102 -13.71 -5.64 7.31
C ASP A 102 -13.63 -7.12 6.94
N LEU A 103 -12.91 -7.90 7.76
CA LEU A 103 -12.74 -9.33 7.56
C LEU A 103 -14.06 -10.10 7.55
N LYS A 104 -15.09 -9.66 8.27
CA LYS A 104 -16.38 -10.36 8.28
C LYS A 104 -17.03 -10.37 6.91
N ILE A 105 -16.84 -9.29 6.15
CA ILE A 105 -17.36 -9.12 4.80
C ILE A 105 -16.44 -9.80 3.78
N LEU A 106 -15.12 -9.75 4.01
CA LEU A 106 -14.12 -10.22 3.06
C LEU A 106 -13.87 -11.74 3.05
N LYS A 107 -14.50 -12.51 3.97
CA LYS A 107 -14.23 -13.94 4.17
C LYS A 107 -14.25 -14.78 2.89
N ASP A 108 -15.18 -14.50 1.99
CA ASP A 108 -15.39 -15.30 0.78
C ASP A 108 -14.31 -15.11 -0.30
N ILE A 109 -13.46 -14.08 -0.16
CA ILE A 109 -12.44 -13.71 -1.15
C ILE A 109 -11.02 -13.67 -0.57
N ILE A 110 -10.84 -14.07 0.68
CA ILE A 110 -9.53 -14.10 1.35
C ILE A 110 -9.24 -15.51 1.85
N ILE A 111 -7.96 -15.83 2.01
CA ILE A 111 -7.56 -17.09 2.64
C ILE A 111 -7.90 -16.98 4.13
N GLU A 112 -8.73 -17.89 4.63
CA GLU A 112 -9.19 -17.87 6.01
C GLU A 112 -8.02 -18.19 6.96
N ASN A 113 -7.56 -17.17 7.69
CA ASN A 113 -6.58 -17.32 8.77
C ASN A 113 -7.22 -16.82 10.08
N LYS A 114 -7.25 -17.68 11.10
CA LYS A 114 -7.75 -17.32 12.43
C LYS A 114 -6.89 -16.17 12.96
N ASN A 115 -7.52 -15.03 13.24
CA ASN A 115 -6.89 -13.77 13.69
C ASN A 115 -6.13 -12.97 12.62
N ALA A 116 -6.52 -13.08 11.35
CA ALA A 116 -6.02 -12.15 10.33
C ALA A 116 -6.45 -10.70 10.61
N TYR A 117 -5.76 -9.76 9.96
CA TYR A 117 -6.16 -8.40 9.66
C TYR A 117 -6.15 -8.22 8.15
N ALA A 118 -7.05 -7.39 7.63
CA ALA A 118 -7.10 -7.03 6.21
C ALA A 118 -6.89 -5.53 6.03
N TYR A 119 -6.12 -5.16 5.02
CA TYR A 119 -6.11 -3.83 4.43
C TYR A 119 -6.38 -3.97 2.95
N PHE A 120 -7.04 -2.98 2.36
CA PHE A 120 -7.21 -2.92 0.92
C PHE A 120 -6.63 -1.64 0.34
N CYS A 121 -6.15 -1.75 -0.89
CA CYS A 121 -5.50 -0.70 -1.63
C CYS A 121 -6.16 -0.58 -3.00
N LEU A 122 -6.60 0.61 -3.37
CA LEU A 122 -7.15 0.89 -4.70
C LEU A 122 -6.03 1.43 -5.58
N ILE A 123 -5.86 0.86 -6.77
CA ILE A 123 -4.89 1.29 -7.77
C ILE A 123 -5.62 1.67 -9.06
N LYS A 124 -5.39 2.90 -9.53
CA LYS A 124 -6.08 3.45 -10.70
C LYS A 124 -5.48 2.92 -12.00
N LYS A 125 -6.34 2.44 -12.90
CA LYS A 125 -6.00 2.00 -14.28
C LYS A 125 -4.82 1.03 -14.33
N ALA A 126 -4.83 0.02 -13.47
CA ALA A 126 -3.73 -0.94 -13.28
C ALA A 126 -4.03 -2.36 -13.77
N SER A 127 -5.27 -2.64 -14.20
CA SER A 127 -5.72 -3.98 -14.61
C SER A 127 -4.85 -4.62 -15.70
N THR A 128 -4.30 -3.84 -16.63
CA THR A 128 -3.46 -4.35 -17.73
C THR A 128 -2.11 -4.93 -17.25
N LYS A 129 -1.64 -4.49 -16.08
CA LYS A 129 -0.42 -5.01 -15.45
C LYS A 129 -0.72 -6.21 -14.53
N LEU A 130 -1.98 -6.42 -14.17
CA LEU A 130 -2.42 -7.53 -13.34
C LEU A 130 -2.66 -8.77 -14.20
N LYS A 131 -1.89 -9.84 -13.94
CA LYS A 131 -2.10 -11.15 -14.55
C LYS A 131 -3.03 -12.01 -13.67
N SER A 132 -2.49 -13.06 -13.07
CA SER A 132 -3.23 -13.98 -12.19
C SER A 132 -3.35 -13.51 -10.73
N GLY A 133 -2.67 -12.42 -10.34
CA GLY A 133 -2.57 -11.99 -8.94
C GLY A 133 -1.51 -12.73 -8.11
N ILE A 134 -0.81 -13.72 -8.69
CA ILE A 134 0.24 -14.49 -7.99
C ILE A 134 1.42 -13.59 -7.64
N GLU A 135 1.87 -12.74 -8.56
CA GLU A 135 2.98 -11.80 -8.33
C GLU A 135 2.69 -10.87 -7.13
N GLN A 136 1.44 -10.42 -6.99
CA GLN A 136 0.97 -9.58 -5.90
C GLN A 136 0.92 -10.37 -4.58
N ARG A 137 0.41 -11.60 -4.59
CA ARG A 137 0.43 -12.48 -3.41
C ARG A 137 1.86 -12.72 -2.91
N ASP A 138 2.78 -13.02 -3.81
CA ASP A 138 4.18 -13.27 -3.46
C ASP A 138 4.86 -11.98 -2.94
N ALA A 139 4.52 -10.82 -3.51
CA ALA A 139 4.96 -9.52 -3.00
C ALA A 139 4.43 -9.24 -1.59
N ALA A 140 3.17 -9.59 -1.26
CA ALA A 140 2.66 -9.51 0.11
C ALA A 140 3.45 -10.40 1.07
N ILE A 141 3.77 -11.64 0.67
CA ILE A 141 4.51 -12.60 1.51
C ILE A 141 5.94 -12.11 1.77
N LYS A 142 6.60 -11.48 0.78
CA LYS A 142 7.95 -10.92 0.93
C LYS A 142 8.08 -9.88 2.06
N VAL A 143 6.99 -9.23 2.43
CA VAL A 143 6.95 -8.24 3.54
C VAL A 143 6.29 -8.81 4.79
N ASN A 144 6.33 -10.13 4.96
CA ASN A 144 5.76 -10.89 6.07
C ASN A 144 4.23 -10.81 6.18
N GLY A 145 3.54 -10.49 5.08
CA GLY A 145 2.10 -10.66 4.96
C GLY A 145 1.70 -12.13 4.83
N SER A 146 0.45 -12.45 5.11
CA SER A 146 -0.10 -13.80 4.90
C SER A 146 -0.50 -14.08 3.44
N GLY A 147 -0.56 -13.03 2.62
CA GLY A 147 -0.93 -13.11 1.20
C GLY A 147 -1.69 -11.87 0.74
N ALA A 148 -2.11 -11.90 -0.52
CA ALA A 148 -2.99 -10.88 -1.10
C ALA A 148 -3.98 -11.48 -2.10
N THR A 149 -5.17 -10.89 -2.17
CA THR A 149 -6.18 -11.14 -3.21
C THR A 149 -6.32 -9.89 -4.06
N CYS A 150 -6.45 -10.05 -5.38
CA CYS A 150 -6.67 -8.95 -6.30
C CYS A 150 -8.09 -9.01 -6.88
N LEU A 151 -8.69 -7.84 -7.11
CA LEU A 151 -9.97 -7.65 -7.78
C LEU A 151 -9.80 -6.62 -8.88
N ILE A 152 -10.49 -6.81 -10.01
CA ILE A 152 -10.52 -5.88 -11.14
C ILE A 152 -11.91 -5.26 -11.21
N TYR A 153 -11.99 -3.94 -11.39
CA TYR A 153 -13.24 -3.27 -11.71
C TYR A 153 -13.42 -3.16 -13.21
N TYR A 154 -14.43 -3.83 -13.75
CA TYR A 154 -14.75 -3.82 -15.17
C TYR A 154 -16.26 -3.98 -15.37
N ASP A 155 -16.83 -3.21 -16.29
CA ASP A 155 -18.26 -3.28 -16.61
C ASP A 155 -19.16 -3.09 -15.37
N ASN A 156 -18.87 -2.05 -14.59
CA ASN A 156 -19.58 -1.68 -13.36
C ASN A 156 -19.58 -2.70 -12.21
N VAL A 157 -18.79 -3.78 -12.31
CA VAL A 157 -18.67 -4.82 -11.30
C VAL A 157 -17.22 -5.14 -10.96
N LEU A 158 -16.98 -5.53 -9.71
CA LEU A 158 -15.72 -6.11 -9.26
C LEU A 158 -15.68 -7.60 -9.57
N LYS A 159 -14.52 -8.05 -10.02
CA LYS A 159 -14.29 -9.41 -10.51
C LYS A 159 -12.95 -9.95 -10.01
N LEU A 160 -12.84 -11.25 -9.76
CA LEU A 160 -11.54 -11.89 -9.53
C LEU A 160 -10.78 -12.05 -10.86
N PRO A 161 -9.44 -11.90 -10.88
CA PRO A 161 -8.65 -12.17 -12.08
C PRO A 161 -8.75 -13.65 -12.47
N SER A 162 -8.94 -13.94 -13.76
CA SER A 162 -8.99 -15.31 -14.26
C SER A 162 -7.62 -15.98 -14.11
N SER A 163 -7.58 -17.16 -13.48
CA SER A 163 -6.37 -17.98 -13.48
C SER A 163 -6.19 -18.65 -14.85
N PRO A 164 -5.01 -18.64 -15.47
CA PRO A 164 -4.75 -19.38 -16.70
C PRO A 164 -4.88 -20.91 -16.54
N ILE A 165 -5.01 -21.42 -15.30
CA ILE A 165 -5.21 -22.85 -14.99
C ILE A 165 -6.69 -23.26 -15.17
N LEU A 166 -7.61 -22.30 -15.26
CA LEU A 166 -9.03 -22.54 -15.51
C LEU A 166 -9.32 -22.29 -16.99
N GLU A 167 -9.29 -23.35 -17.80
CA GLU A 167 -9.68 -23.33 -19.21
C GLU A 167 -11.13 -22.86 -19.45
N ASN A 168 -11.93 -22.80 -18.38
CA ASN A 168 -13.21 -22.10 -18.37
C ASN A 168 -13.00 -20.66 -17.89
N LYS A 169 -13.07 -19.72 -18.84
CA LYS A 169 -13.01 -18.25 -18.66
C LYS A 169 -14.19 -17.69 -17.84
N GLU A 170 -14.51 -18.29 -16.70
CA GLU A 170 -15.49 -17.72 -15.78
C GLU A 170 -14.78 -16.71 -14.89
N VAL A 171 -14.88 -15.46 -15.31
CA VAL A 171 -14.60 -14.34 -14.43
C VAL A 171 -15.64 -14.38 -13.31
N LEU A 172 -15.26 -14.79 -12.09
CA LEU A 172 -16.19 -14.90 -10.98
C LEU A 172 -16.60 -13.51 -10.49
N ASN A 173 -17.87 -13.17 -10.68
CA ASN A 173 -18.45 -11.95 -10.14
C ASN A 173 -18.52 -12.03 -8.62
N LEU A 174 -18.18 -10.94 -7.93
CA LEU A 174 -18.31 -10.88 -6.47
C LEU A 174 -19.77 -10.81 -6.06
N SER A 175 -20.08 -11.35 -4.88
CA SER A 175 -21.40 -11.25 -4.26
C SER A 175 -21.85 -9.78 -4.15
N THR A 176 -23.16 -9.54 -4.23
CA THR A 176 -23.75 -8.19 -4.14
C THR A 176 -23.29 -7.43 -2.89
N ASN A 177 -23.07 -8.13 -1.76
CA ASN A 177 -22.60 -7.53 -0.52
C ASN A 177 -21.16 -7.01 -0.63
N LEU A 178 -20.26 -7.79 -1.23
CA LEU A 178 -18.88 -7.38 -1.48
C LEU A 178 -18.79 -6.22 -2.46
N GLN A 179 -19.58 -6.25 -3.53
CA GLN A 179 -19.69 -5.16 -4.50
C GLN A 179 -20.08 -3.85 -3.81
N LYS A 180 -21.15 -3.89 -3.00
CA LYS A 180 -21.63 -2.73 -2.25
C LYS A 180 -20.60 -2.23 -1.26
N TYR A 181 -19.96 -3.14 -0.52
CA TYR A 181 -18.93 -2.80 0.47
C TYR A 181 -17.82 -1.95 -0.16
N PHE A 182 -17.20 -2.42 -1.24
CA PHE A 182 -16.11 -1.66 -1.87
C PHE A 182 -16.59 -0.35 -2.49
N LYS A 183 -17.75 -0.35 -3.16
CA LYS A 183 -18.34 0.88 -3.74
C LYS A 183 -18.54 1.96 -2.67
N ILE A 184 -19.16 1.61 -1.54
CA ILE A 184 -19.39 2.53 -0.40
C ILE A 184 -18.06 3.00 0.18
N ARG A 185 -17.15 2.07 0.53
CA ARG A 185 -15.88 2.44 1.16
C ARG A 185 -15.01 3.34 0.29
N ILE A 186 -15.08 3.18 -1.03
CA ILE A 186 -14.35 4.01 -1.99
C ILE A 186 -15.02 5.38 -2.14
N SER A 187 -16.35 5.43 -2.26
CA SER A 187 -17.10 6.70 -2.34
C SER A 187 -16.98 7.53 -1.06
N ASP A 188 -16.96 6.91 0.13
CA ASP A 188 -16.78 7.58 1.43
C ASP A 188 -15.45 8.36 1.51
N ASN A 189 -14.48 8.01 0.65
CA ASN A 189 -13.18 8.67 0.57
C ASN A 189 -13.10 9.67 -0.59
N ASN A 190 -14.23 10.05 -1.19
CA ASN A 190 -14.31 10.94 -2.36
C ASN A 190 -13.50 10.43 -3.56
N VAL A 191 -13.48 9.11 -3.77
CA VAL A 191 -12.84 8.47 -4.91
C VAL A 191 -13.90 7.73 -5.70
N GLU A 192 -13.77 7.70 -7.02
CA GLU A 192 -14.63 6.94 -7.92
C GLU A 192 -13.89 5.72 -8.47
N LEU A 193 -14.63 4.63 -8.65
CA LEU A 193 -14.14 3.45 -9.36
C LEU A 193 -14.24 3.70 -10.87
N GLU A 194 -13.13 3.49 -11.57
CA GLU A 194 -13.06 3.58 -13.03
C GLU A 194 -12.73 2.21 -13.63
N VAL A 195 -13.23 1.95 -14.84
CA VAL A 195 -12.91 0.72 -15.58
C VAL A 195 -11.40 0.55 -15.66
N GLY A 196 -10.94 -0.63 -15.26
CA GLY A 196 -9.54 -1.00 -15.24
C GLY A 196 -8.81 -0.69 -13.93
N ASP A 197 -9.51 -0.16 -12.91
CA ASP A 197 -9.00 -0.07 -11.55
C ASP A 197 -8.83 -1.47 -10.93
N VAL A 198 -7.88 -1.56 -10.00
CA VAL A 198 -7.57 -2.80 -9.27
C VAL A 198 -7.71 -2.53 -7.77
N ILE A 199 -8.37 -3.43 -7.05
CA ILE A 199 -8.38 -3.45 -5.59
C ILE A 199 -7.54 -4.63 -5.14
N ILE A 200 -6.52 -4.38 -4.33
CA ILE A 200 -5.73 -5.43 -3.70
C ILE A 200 -6.04 -5.48 -2.22
N ILE A 201 -6.32 -6.67 -1.70
CA ILE A 201 -6.59 -6.94 -0.29
C ILE A 201 -5.38 -7.69 0.26
N GLY A 202 -4.58 -7.04 1.10
CA GLY A 202 -3.46 -7.65 1.79
C GLY A 202 -3.85 -8.15 3.17
N LEU A 203 -3.28 -9.29 3.56
CA LEU A 203 -3.55 -9.97 4.84
C LEU A 203 -2.30 -10.04 5.71
N GLY A 204 -2.49 -10.07 7.02
CA GLY A 204 -1.42 -10.31 8.00
C GLY A 204 -1.97 -10.66 9.38
N ASP A 205 -1.14 -11.21 10.26
CA ASP A 205 -1.49 -11.49 11.67
C ASP A 205 -1.44 -10.22 12.56
N THR A 206 -0.94 -9.10 12.03
CA THR A 206 -1.03 -7.77 12.64
C THR A 206 -1.55 -6.74 11.63
N GLN A 207 -2.04 -5.59 12.13
CA GLN A 207 -2.51 -4.50 11.28
C GLN A 207 -1.38 -3.95 10.39
N GLU A 208 -0.18 -3.85 10.94
CA GLU A 208 0.99 -3.33 10.25
C GLU A 208 1.41 -4.26 9.10
N LYS A 209 1.45 -5.58 9.32
CA LYS A 209 1.73 -6.56 8.27
C LYS A 209 0.67 -6.54 7.18
N ALA A 210 -0.62 -6.51 7.54
CA ALA A 210 -1.69 -6.45 6.55
C ALA A 210 -1.60 -5.18 5.69
N ARG A 211 -1.29 -4.03 6.30
CA ARG A 211 -1.11 -2.76 5.60
C ARG A 211 0.11 -2.78 4.68
N LEU A 212 1.25 -3.29 5.15
CA LEU A 212 2.45 -3.46 4.35
C LEU A 212 2.21 -4.43 3.18
N ALA A 213 1.53 -5.56 3.44
CA ALA A 213 1.18 -6.54 2.42
C ALA A 213 0.33 -5.93 1.30
N ALA A 214 -0.73 -5.19 1.67
CA ALA A 214 -1.61 -4.53 0.70
C ALA A 214 -0.84 -3.50 -0.15
N LEU A 215 -0.04 -2.65 0.51
CA LEU A 215 0.71 -1.61 -0.19
C LEU A 215 1.84 -2.19 -1.05
N ASN A 216 2.63 -3.15 -0.54
CA ASN A 216 3.73 -3.74 -1.31
C ASN A 216 3.21 -4.47 -2.56
N SER A 217 2.07 -5.15 -2.42
CA SER A 217 1.37 -5.75 -3.56
C SER A 217 0.95 -4.71 -4.58
N ALA A 218 0.37 -3.58 -4.14
CA ALA A 218 -0.03 -2.48 -5.00
C ALA A 218 1.15 -1.85 -5.76
N LEU A 219 2.32 -1.76 -5.11
CA LEU A 219 3.52 -1.18 -5.72
C LEU A 219 4.03 -1.99 -6.92
N THR A 220 3.73 -3.29 -7.00
CA THR A 220 4.08 -4.11 -8.17
C THR A 220 3.35 -3.68 -9.46
N LEU A 221 2.27 -2.91 -9.34
CA LEU A 221 1.44 -2.48 -10.46
C LEU A 221 1.70 -1.03 -10.91
N ILE A 222 2.62 -0.28 -10.29
CA ILE A 222 2.82 1.15 -10.63
C ILE A 222 4.18 1.47 -11.24
#